data_AF-A0A2A5KRK8-F1
#
_entry.id   AF-A0A2A5KRK8-F1
#
_cell.length_a   1.000
_cell.length_b   1.000
_cell.length_c   1.000
_cell.angle_alpha   90.00
_cell.angle_beta   90.00
_cell.angle_gamma   90.00
#
_symmetry.space_group_name_H-M   'P 1'
#
loop_
_entity.id
_entity.type
_entity.pdbx_description
1 polymer ?
#
loop_
_entity_poly.entity_id
_entity_poly.type
_entity_poly.pdbx_seq_one_letter_code
_entity_poly.pdbx_strand_id
1 'polypeptide(L)'
;MAVDATSSVSTSTTSSTSSAQKKATLNYDNFLQLLIAQMKNQDPTDPMDASEQMSQLASFSQVEQTIQTNTKLDTLLSSSSLTQASSYVGKYMESADGTVKGTVESVKVYSDGIIATTTDGGKILVQAGITVADKAPTTTTTTSDSSDT
;
A
#
# COMPACT_ATOMS: atom_id res chain seq x y z
N MET A 1 -12.85 -3.49 40.33
CA MET A 1 -11.60 -4.18 39.94
C MET A 1 -10.90 -3.32 38.92
N ALA A 2 -9.70 -2.86 39.27
CA ALA A 2 -8.81 -2.12 38.38
C ALA A 2 -8.08 -3.10 37.45
N VAL A 3 -7.81 -2.69 36.21
CA VAL A 3 -6.66 -3.21 35.47
C VAL A 3 -5.83 -2.03 35.01
N ASP A 4 -4.59 -2.11 35.46
CA ASP A 4 -3.52 -1.12 35.44
C ASP A 4 -2.70 -1.27 34.15
N ALA A 5 -2.07 -0.15 33.79
CA ALA A 5 -0.98 0.08 32.85
C ALA A 5 -0.48 -1.09 31.96
N THR A 6 -0.58 -0.90 30.64
CA THR A 6 0.43 -1.39 29.70
C THR A 6 1.04 -0.22 28.95
N SER A 7 2.12 0.28 29.57
CA SER A 7 3.38 0.72 28.97
C SER A 7 3.36 1.39 27.59
N SER A 8 3.79 2.64 27.60
CA SER A 8 4.28 3.43 26.47
C SER A 8 5.03 2.59 25.42
N VAL A 9 4.42 2.40 24.25
CA VAL A 9 5.20 2.11 23.04
C VAL A 9 5.62 3.45 22.46
N SER A 10 6.88 3.80 22.72
CA SER A 10 7.55 4.92 22.09
C SER A 10 7.51 4.72 20.57
N THR A 11 6.73 5.54 19.88
CA THR A 11 6.77 5.70 18.42
C THR A 11 8.12 6.32 18.03
N SER A 12 9.16 5.49 17.98
CA SER A 12 10.53 5.84 17.55
C SER A 12 10.81 5.49 16.09
N THR A 13 9.78 5.17 15.29
CA THR A 13 9.90 4.75 13.89
C THR A 13 9.79 5.89 12.87
N THR A 14 9.33 7.08 13.26
CA THR A 14 9.38 8.29 12.41
C THR A 14 10.71 9.06 12.54
N SER A 15 11.46 8.82 13.62
CA SER A 15 12.76 9.42 13.86
C SER A 15 13.86 8.76 13.03
N SER A 16 13.78 7.45 12.79
CA SER A 16 14.80 6.68 12.07
C SER A 16 14.88 7.04 10.57
N THR A 17 13.76 7.15 9.86
CA THR A 17 13.72 7.56 8.44
C THR A 17 14.13 9.02 8.24
N SER A 18 13.69 9.89 9.14
CA SER A 18 14.12 11.30 9.17
C SER A 18 15.61 11.45 9.45
N SER A 19 16.17 10.60 10.33
CA SER A 19 17.59 10.58 10.65
C SER A 19 18.46 9.96 9.56
N ALA A 20 17.95 8.96 8.82
CA ALA A 20 18.62 8.37 7.66
C ALA A 20 18.67 9.36 6.49
N GLN A 21 17.55 10.02 6.19
CA GLN A 21 17.50 11.08 5.17
C GLN A 21 18.41 12.27 5.52
N LYS A 22 18.42 12.69 6.79
CA LYS A 22 19.35 13.72 7.28
C LYS A 22 20.81 13.28 7.26
N LYS A 23 21.13 12.00 7.54
CA LYS A 23 22.50 11.47 7.42
C LYS A 23 22.97 11.40 5.97
N ALA A 24 22.11 11.02 5.03
CA ALA A 24 22.44 10.97 3.61
C ALA A 24 22.70 12.38 3.03
N THR A 25 21.83 13.36 3.34
CA THR A 25 22.03 14.76 2.95
C THR A 25 23.23 15.41 3.63
N LEU A 26 23.44 15.18 4.93
CA LEU A 26 24.60 15.71 5.66
C LEU A 26 25.93 15.08 5.19
N ASN A 27 25.93 13.83 4.72
CA ASN A 27 27.13 13.22 4.11
C ASN A 27 27.42 13.81 2.71
N TYR A 28 26.39 14.14 1.94
CA TYR A 28 26.55 14.75 0.62
C TYR A 28 27.17 16.16 0.70
N ASP A 29 26.69 17.00 1.63
CA ASP A 29 27.20 18.38 1.80
C ASP A 29 28.63 18.39 2.36
N ASN A 30 28.93 17.54 3.35
CA ASN A 30 30.30 17.39 3.86
C ASN A 30 31.26 16.83 2.78
N PHE A 31 30.75 16.00 1.87
CA PHE A 31 31.52 15.46 0.76
C PHE A 31 31.80 16.50 -0.33
N LEU A 32 30.83 17.33 -0.72
CA LEU A 32 31.06 18.45 -1.63
C LEU A 32 32.09 19.43 -1.07
N GLN A 33 32.06 19.65 0.24
CA GLN A 33 33.03 20.50 0.92
C GLN A 33 34.43 19.87 0.95
N LEU A 34 34.52 18.54 1.08
CA LEU A 34 35.77 17.78 0.96
C LEU A 34 36.30 17.77 -0.49
N LEU A 35 35.42 17.62 -1.49
CA LEU A 35 35.75 17.64 -2.93
C LEU A 35 36.28 19.00 -3.35
N ILE A 36 35.67 20.09 -2.86
CA ILE A 36 36.16 21.46 -3.06
C ILE A 36 37.51 21.67 -2.36
N ALA A 37 37.69 21.11 -1.16
CA ALA A 37 38.96 21.17 -0.44
C ALA A 37 40.08 20.37 -1.13
N GLN A 38 39.76 19.21 -1.71
CA GLN A 38 40.68 18.37 -2.47
C GLN A 38 41.03 18.98 -3.83
N MET A 39 40.07 19.59 -4.55
CA MET A 39 40.34 20.37 -5.78
C MET A 39 41.26 21.58 -5.53
N LYS A 40 41.25 22.14 -4.31
CA LYS A 40 42.18 23.22 -3.93
C LYS A 40 43.58 22.73 -3.56
N ASN A 41 43.78 21.43 -3.31
CA ASN A 41 45.00 20.93 -2.65
C ASN A 41 45.58 19.62 -3.21
N GLN A 42 45.05 19.06 -4.31
CA GLN A 42 45.58 17.85 -4.94
C GLN A 42 46.45 18.17 -6.16
N ASP A 43 47.62 17.53 -6.20
CA ASP A 43 48.43 17.34 -7.41
C ASP A 43 47.61 16.49 -8.41
N PRO A 44 47.52 16.87 -9.70
CA PRO A 44 46.59 16.35 -10.71
C PRO A 44 46.69 14.84 -11.07
N THR A 45 47.50 14.03 -10.40
CA THR A 45 47.90 12.71 -10.89
C THR A 45 47.07 11.52 -10.38
N ASP A 46 46.25 11.62 -9.32
CA ASP A 46 45.38 10.50 -8.89
C ASP A 46 44.02 10.93 -8.27
N PRO A 47 43.01 11.27 -9.11
CA PRO A 47 41.66 11.64 -8.65
C PRO A 47 40.66 10.47 -8.50
N MET A 48 41.06 9.21 -8.71
CA MET A 48 40.07 8.13 -8.96
C MET A 48 39.33 7.58 -7.73
N ASP A 49 39.95 7.49 -6.54
CA ASP A 49 39.37 6.70 -5.43
C ASP A 49 38.12 7.35 -4.79
N ALA A 50 38.13 8.67 -4.61
CA ALA A 50 37.00 9.40 -4.02
C ALA A 50 35.80 9.53 -4.99
N SER A 51 36.08 9.63 -6.29
CA SER A 51 35.06 9.69 -7.35
C SER A 51 34.28 8.37 -7.45
N GLU A 52 34.98 7.24 -7.36
CA GLU A 52 34.39 5.92 -7.51
C GLU A 52 33.52 5.52 -6.31
N GLN A 53 33.97 5.83 -5.08
CA GLN A 53 33.15 5.65 -3.88
C GLN A 53 31.90 6.55 -3.87
N MET A 54 32.01 7.79 -4.40
CA MET A 54 30.87 8.69 -4.57
C MET A 54 29.86 8.16 -5.58
N SER A 55 30.34 7.63 -6.71
CA SER A 55 29.49 7.01 -7.72
C SER A 55 28.69 5.84 -7.13
N GLN A 56 29.32 5.04 -6.26
CA GLN A 56 28.65 3.94 -5.54
C GLN A 56 27.62 4.46 -4.51
N LEU A 57 27.94 5.52 -3.75
CA LEU A 57 27.00 6.11 -2.78
C LEU A 57 25.81 6.81 -3.44
N ALA A 58 26.05 7.53 -4.54
CA ALA A 58 24.99 8.14 -5.34
C ALA A 58 24.08 7.05 -5.93
N SER A 59 24.66 5.96 -6.43
CA SER A 59 23.91 4.80 -6.91
C SER A 59 23.06 4.16 -5.80
N PHE A 60 23.60 4.00 -4.60
CA PHE A 60 22.86 3.46 -3.46
C PHE A 60 21.72 4.40 -3.03
N SER A 61 21.98 5.71 -2.96
CA SER A 61 20.95 6.72 -2.63
C SER A 61 19.83 6.74 -3.66
N GLN A 62 20.14 6.56 -4.94
CA GLN A 62 19.15 6.43 -6.01
C GLN A 62 18.27 5.20 -5.79
N VAL A 63 18.87 4.04 -5.49
CA VAL A 63 18.14 2.80 -5.21
C VAL A 63 17.24 2.95 -3.99
N GLU A 64 17.74 3.55 -2.91
CA GLU A 64 16.97 3.76 -1.70
C GLU A 64 15.79 4.72 -1.94
N GLN A 65 16.01 5.79 -2.72
CA GLN A 65 14.95 6.69 -3.16
C GLN A 65 13.88 5.96 -3.99
N THR A 66 14.28 5.03 -4.87
CA THR A 66 13.35 4.18 -5.62
C THR A 66 12.55 3.27 -4.69
N ILE A 67 13.20 2.62 -3.71
CA ILE A 67 12.52 1.77 -2.72
C ILE A 67 11.49 2.57 -1.91
N GLN A 68 11.86 3.76 -1.44
CA GLN A 68 10.95 4.65 -0.71
C GLN A 68 9.77 5.09 -1.57
N THR A 69 10.00 5.36 -2.85
CA THR A 69 8.94 5.74 -3.80
C THR A 69 7.97 4.59 -4.00
N ASN A 70 8.47 3.38 -4.24
CA ASN A 70 7.62 2.18 -4.37
C ASN A 70 6.79 1.94 -3.10
N THR A 71 7.40 2.05 -1.91
CA THR A 71 6.69 1.90 -0.63
C THR A 71 5.54 2.92 -0.47
N LYS A 72 5.76 4.17 -0.89
CA LYS A 72 4.73 5.21 -0.88
C LYS A 72 3.62 4.90 -1.88
N LEU A 73 3.95 4.39 -3.06
CA LEU A 73 2.97 3.95 -4.06
C LEU A 73 2.12 2.79 -3.54
N ASP A 74 2.72 1.80 -2.88
CA ASP A 74 1.98 0.68 -2.28
C ASP A 74 1.02 1.15 -1.19
N THR A 75 1.44 2.14 -0.39
CA THR A 75 0.59 2.77 0.63
C THR A 75 -0.61 3.49 0.00
N LEU A 76 -0.36 4.27 -1.07
CA LEU A 76 -1.43 4.98 -1.79
C LEU A 76 -2.41 4.00 -2.45
N LEU A 77 -1.91 2.95 -3.08
CA LEU A 77 -2.72 1.91 -3.69
C LEU A 77 -3.60 1.23 -2.62
N SER A 78 -3.01 0.86 -1.48
CA SER A 78 -3.74 0.27 -0.35
C SER A 78 -4.84 1.19 0.18
N SER A 79 -4.57 2.49 0.32
CA SER A 79 -5.59 3.48 0.73
C SER A 79 -6.70 3.64 -0.31
N SER A 80 -6.37 3.64 -1.60
CA SER A 80 -7.36 3.69 -2.68
C SER A 80 -8.23 2.43 -2.69
N SER A 81 -7.62 1.25 -2.60
CA SER A 81 -8.33 -0.03 -2.48
C SER A 81 -9.20 -0.10 -1.24
N LEU A 82 -8.78 0.46 -0.10
CA LEU A 82 -9.59 0.53 1.12
C LEU A 82 -10.83 1.43 0.93
N THR A 83 -10.67 2.56 0.24
CA THR A 83 -11.79 3.46 -0.09
C THR A 83 -12.79 2.78 -1.02
N GLN A 84 -12.31 2.01 -2.00
CA GLN A 84 -13.18 1.22 -2.86
C GLN A 84 -13.86 0.09 -2.09
N ALA A 85 -13.11 -0.61 -1.23
CA ALA A 85 -13.58 -1.71 -0.39
C ALA A 85 -14.72 -1.28 0.55
N SER A 86 -14.62 -0.09 1.16
CA SER A 86 -15.66 0.41 2.06
C SER A 86 -17.00 0.61 1.36
N SER A 87 -17.00 0.91 0.05
CA SER A 87 -18.22 1.05 -0.74
C SER A 87 -18.96 -0.28 -0.97
N TYR A 88 -18.28 -1.42 -0.84
CA TYR A 88 -18.86 -2.75 -1.02
C TYR A 88 -19.56 -3.27 0.23
N VAL A 89 -19.21 -2.77 1.42
CA VAL A 89 -19.85 -3.19 2.67
C VAL A 89 -21.34 -2.87 2.61
N GLY A 90 -22.19 -3.86 2.89
CA GLY A 90 -23.65 -3.75 2.80
C GLY A 90 -24.22 -3.90 1.40
N LYS A 91 -23.39 -4.02 0.35
CA LYS A 91 -23.86 -4.31 -1.02
C LYS A 91 -24.10 -5.80 -1.19
N TYR A 92 -24.95 -6.16 -2.15
CA TYR A 92 -25.10 -7.53 -2.60
C TYR A 92 -24.04 -7.83 -3.67
N MET A 93 -23.31 -8.94 -3.48
CA MET A 93 -22.27 -9.38 -4.40
C MET A 93 -22.51 -10.83 -4.85
N GLU A 94 -22.16 -11.10 -6.10
CA GLU A 94 -22.13 -12.43 -6.69
C GLU A 94 -20.74 -12.68 -7.30
N SER A 95 -20.15 -13.81 -6.92
CA SER A 95 -18.88 -14.31 -7.47
C SER A 95 -19.01 -14.56 -8.98
N ALA A 96 -17.90 -14.49 -9.71
CA ALA A 96 -17.88 -14.66 -11.16
C ALA A 96 -18.40 -16.03 -11.63
N ASP A 97 -18.29 -17.05 -10.77
CA ASP A 97 -18.81 -18.40 -11.00
C ASP A 97 -20.28 -18.58 -10.53
N GLY A 98 -20.88 -17.55 -9.94
CA GLY A 98 -22.23 -17.59 -9.38
C GLY A 98 -22.39 -18.47 -8.14
N THR A 99 -21.31 -19.06 -7.61
CA THR A 99 -21.39 -20.03 -6.50
C THR A 99 -21.60 -19.35 -5.16
N VAL A 100 -20.94 -18.20 -4.96
CA VAL A 100 -21.06 -17.41 -3.73
C VAL A 100 -21.86 -16.15 -4.03
N LYS A 101 -22.95 -15.96 -3.30
CA LYS A 101 -23.81 -14.79 -3.39
C LYS A 101 -24.21 -14.34 -2.00
N GLY A 102 -24.37 -13.04 -1.79
CA GLY A 102 -24.90 -12.53 -0.54
C GLY A 102 -24.57 -11.07 -0.29
N THR A 103 -25.08 -10.56 0.81
CA THR A 103 -24.74 -9.21 1.29
C THR A 103 -23.37 -9.25 1.95
N VAL A 104 -22.52 -8.30 1.59
CA VAL A 104 -21.17 -8.16 2.16
C VAL A 104 -21.27 -7.63 3.59
N GLU A 105 -20.72 -8.38 4.54
CA GLU A 105 -20.61 -7.96 5.94
C GLU A 105 -19.29 -7.23 6.20
N SER A 106 -18.18 -7.73 5.64
CA SER A 106 -16.86 -7.14 5.83
C SER A 106 -15.99 -7.28 4.60
N VAL A 107 -14.99 -6.41 4.49
CA VAL A 107 -14.02 -6.44 3.40
C VAL A 107 -12.62 -6.34 3.98
N LYS A 108 -11.68 -7.14 3.44
CA LYS A 108 -10.26 -7.07 3.76
C LYS A 108 -9.46 -6.75 2.50
N VAL A 109 -8.56 -5.78 2.62
CA VAL A 109 -7.62 -5.40 1.57
C VAL A 109 -6.30 -6.11 1.84
N TYR A 110 -5.81 -6.82 0.83
CA TYR A 110 -4.52 -7.49 0.81
C TYR A 110 -3.67 -6.92 -0.32
N SER A 111 -2.39 -7.28 -0.37
CA SER A 111 -1.49 -6.87 -1.45
C SER A 111 -1.88 -7.42 -2.82
N ASP A 112 -2.60 -8.55 -2.85
CA ASP A 112 -3.04 -9.27 -4.05
C ASP A 112 -4.49 -8.94 -4.44
N GLY A 113 -5.22 -8.16 -3.64
CA GLY A 113 -6.57 -7.71 -3.98
C GLY A 113 -7.48 -7.47 -2.78
N ILE A 114 -8.78 -7.38 -3.07
CA ILE A 114 -9.81 -7.11 -2.08
C ILE A 114 -10.67 -8.37 -1.91
N ILE A 115 -10.83 -8.84 -0.67
CA ILE A 115 -11.69 -9.99 -0.34
C ILE A 115 -12.90 -9.51 0.46
N ALA A 116 -14.09 -9.65 -0.12
CA ALA A 116 -15.36 -9.44 0.56
C ALA A 116 -15.81 -10.74 1.24
N THR A 117 -16.31 -10.62 2.47
CA THR A 117 -16.95 -11.73 3.20
C THR A 117 -18.44 -11.43 3.32
N THR A 118 -19.28 -12.34 2.85
CA THR A 118 -20.74 -12.23 2.94
C THR A 118 -21.23 -12.60 4.35
N THR A 119 -22.46 -12.20 4.69
CA THR A 119 -23.13 -12.55 5.96
C THR A 119 -23.21 -14.06 6.21
N ASP A 120 -23.21 -14.85 5.14
CA ASP A 120 -23.24 -16.32 5.21
C ASP A 120 -21.83 -16.93 5.35
N GLY A 121 -20.80 -16.09 5.51
CA GLY A 121 -19.40 -16.50 5.63
C GLY A 121 -18.69 -16.80 4.30
N GLY A 122 -19.39 -16.62 3.17
CA GLY A 122 -18.85 -16.80 1.83
C GLY A 122 -17.77 -15.76 1.51
N LYS A 123 -16.67 -16.16 0.86
CA LYS A 123 -15.59 -15.25 0.47
C LYS A 123 -15.63 -15.01 -1.03
N ILE A 124 -15.61 -13.74 -1.42
CA ILE A 124 -15.59 -13.30 -2.81
C ILE A 124 -14.32 -12.47 -3.02
N LEU A 125 -13.45 -12.92 -3.92
CA LEU A 125 -12.35 -12.11 -4.42
C LEU A 125 -12.91 -11.09 -5.40
N VAL A 126 -12.70 -9.80 -5.13
CA VAL A 126 -13.15 -8.71 -6.00
C VAL A 126 -12.19 -8.62 -7.19
N GLN A 127 -12.64 -9.15 -8.33
CA GLN A 127 -11.91 -9.14 -9.59
C GLN A 127 -12.87 -8.92 -10.76
N ALA A 128 -12.36 -8.84 -11.99
CA ALA A 128 -13.21 -8.73 -13.16
C ALA A 128 -14.23 -9.90 -13.23
N GLY A 129 -15.48 -9.58 -13.57
CA GLY A 129 -16.57 -10.56 -13.74
C GLY A 129 -17.49 -10.76 -12.54
N ILE A 130 -17.22 -10.12 -11.39
CA ILE A 130 -18.18 -10.12 -10.26
C ILE A 130 -19.35 -9.16 -10.52
N THR A 131 -20.53 -9.48 -9.97
CA THR A 131 -21.69 -8.58 -9.99
C THR A 131 -21.86 -7.91 -8.63
N VAL A 132 -22.10 -6.59 -8.61
CA VAL A 132 -22.36 -5.81 -7.39
C VAL A 132 -23.67 -5.04 -7.57
N ALA A 133 -24.57 -5.11 -6.58
CA ALA A 133 -25.84 -4.41 -6.57
C ALA A 133 -26.13 -3.81 -5.19
N ASP A 134 -26.96 -2.76 -5.13
CA ASP A 134 -27.37 -2.14 -3.87
C ASP A 134 -28.20 -3.07 -2.97
N LYS A 135 -28.94 -3.99 -3.58
CA LYS A 135 -29.73 -5.03 -2.91
C LYS A 135 -29.79 -6.27 -3.79
N ALA A 136 -30.08 -7.43 -3.19
CA ALA A 136 -30.35 -8.66 -3.93
C ALA A 136 -31.40 -8.41 -5.04
N PRO A 137 -31.19 -8.96 -6.26
CA PRO A 137 -32.16 -8.80 -7.33
C PRO A 137 -33.50 -9.38 -6.88
N THR A 138 -34.55 -8.57 -6.92
CA THR A 138 -35.91 -9.06 -6.70
C THR A 138 -36.28 -9.94 -7.88
N THR A 139 -36.24 -11.26 -7.70
CA THR A 139 -36.92 -12.18 -8.61
C THR A 139 -38.40 -11.85 -8.56
N THR A 140 -38.86 -11.03 -9.51
CA THR A 140 -40.27 -10.94 -9.85
C THR A 140 -40.64 -12.28 -10.46
N THR A 141 -41.08 -13.21 -9.62
CA THR A 141 -41.81 -14.38 -10.07
C THR A 141 -43.07 -13.85 -10.72
N THR A 142 -43.05 -13.70 -12.05
CA THR A 142 -44.28 -13.59 -12.83
C THR A 142 -45.00 -14.91 -12.64
N THR A 143 -45.82 -15.01 -11.60
CA THR A 143 -46.96 -15.94 -11.58
C THR A 143 -47.75 -15.63 -12.85
N SER A 144 -47.53 -16.43 -13.89
CA SER A 144 -48.54 -16.63 -14.92
C SER A 144 -49.76 -17.14 -14.20
N ASP A 145 -50.65 -16.21 -13.87
CA ASP A 145 -52.02 -16.50 -13.53
C ASP A 145 -52.65 -17.12 -14.77
N SER A 146 -52.55 -18.44 -14.87
CA SER A 146 -53.32 -19.24 -15.79
C SER A 146 -54.66 -19.52 -15.11
N SER A 147 -55.48 -18.47 -14.94
CA SER A 147 -56.87 -18.62 -14.52
C SER A 147 -57.73 -18.91 -15.74
N ASP A 148 -57.91 -20.20 -15.96
CA ASP A 148 -59.07 -20.85 -16.57
C ASP A 148 -60.39 -20.05 -16.34
N THR A 149 -60.99 -19.54 -17.43
CA THR A 149 -62.44 -19.54 -17.74
C THR A 149 -62.69 -19.04 -19.17
#